data_AF-A0AAV6VEL6-F1
#
_entry.id   AF-A0AAV6VEL6-F1
#
_cell.length_a   1.000
_cell.length_b   1.000
_cell.length_c   1.000
_cell.angle_alpha   90.00
_cell.angle_beta   90.00
_cell.angle_gamma   90.00
#
_symmetry.space_group_name_H-M   'P 1'
#
loop_
_entity.id
_entity.type
_entity.pdbx_description
1 polymer ?
#
loop_
_entity_poly.entity_id
_entity_poly.type
_entity_poly.pdbx_seq_one_letter_code
_entity_poly.pdbx_strand_id
1 'polypeptide(L)'
;MQSQVEPPLNRTEKDSLCNYTKIMETRNLVNERSLCPFYWNVSSKNTARIPEVLYVAQCACYTPKGIGGARCEEFKTKVQVVWKIGCEGGKYVYKEGWEYISVACYPVMPEKIKTRPLTQFEKPSVT
;
A
#
# COMPACT_ATOMS: atom_id res chain seq x y z
N MET A 1 0.21 -40.36 30.81
CA MET A 1 1.03 -39.90 29.66
C MET A 1 0.64 -38.46 29.37
N GLN A 2 1.44 -37.50 29.84
CA GLN A 2 1.18 -36.07 29.67
C GLN A 2 1.62 -35.65 28.26
N SER A 3 0.66 -35.19 27.44
CA SER A 3 0.92 -34.60 26.14
C SER A 3 1.47 -33.19 26.36
N GLN A 4 2.72 -32.95 25.99
CA GLN A 4 3.28 -31.60 25.96
C GLN A 4 2.70 -30.87 24.75
N VAL A 5 1.91 -29.82 25.00
CA VAL A 5 1.54 -28.85 23.98
C VAL A 5 2.70 -27.87 23.89
N GLU A 6 3.52 -27.98 22.84
CA GLU A 6 4.56 -26.99 22.53
C GLU A 6 3.90 -25.62 22.29
N PRO A 7 4.34 -24.54 22.95
CA PRO A 7 3.82 -23.21 22.69
C PRO A 7 4.20 -22.78 21.26
N PRO A 8 3.32 -22.04 20.53
CA PRO A 8 3.62 -21.61 19.17
C PRO A 8 4.89 -20.76 19.16
N LEU A 9 5.88 -21.20 18.38
CA LEU A 9 7.18 -20.54 18.21
C LEU A 9 6.97 -19.15 17.59
N ASN A 10 6.89 -18.12 18.44
CA ASN A 10 6.78 -16.73 18.02
C ASN A 10 8.15 -16.27 17.47
N ARG A 11 8.43 -16.62 16.21
CA ARG A 11 9.67 -16.23 15.52
C ARG A 11 9.49 -14.84 14.93
N THR A 12 9.94 -13.85 15.68
CA THR A 12 10.02 -12.44 15.29
C THR A 12 11.24 -12.25 14.39
N GLU A 13 11.05 -12.30 13.07
CA GLU A 13 12.14 -12.05 12.11
C GLU A 13 12.08 -10.58 11.66
N LYS A 14 13.13 -9.81 11.99
CA LYS A 14 13.31 -8.48 11.43
C LYS A 14 13.74 -8.64 9.98
N ASP A 15 12.92 -8.16 9.06
CA ASP A 15 13.29 -8.12 7.65
C ASP A 15 14.39 -7.06 7.47
N SER A 16 15.56 -7.43 6.96
CA SER A 16 16.67 -6.49 6.81
C SER A 16 16.45 -5.49 5.68
N LEU A 17 15.53 -5.76 4.76
CA LEU A 17 15.24 -4.90 3.61
C LEU A 17 14.19 -3.85 3.93
N CYS A 18 13.38 -4.11 4.94
CA CYS A 18 12.21 -3.33 5.26
C CYS A 18 12.17 -3.24 6.79
N ASN A 19 12.16 -2.05 7.40
CA ASN A 19 12.15 -1.89 8.86
C ASN A 19 10.77 -2.28 9.47
N TYR A 20 10.28 -3.48 9.15
CA TYR A 20 9.08 -4.09 9.69
C TYR A 20 9.45 -5.41 10.36
N THR A 21 8.71 -5.71 11.40
CA THR A 21 8.80 -6.96 12.13
C THR A 21 7.76 -7.91 11.58
N LYS A 22 8.18 -9.05 11.04
CA LYS A 22 7.26 -10.08 10.56
C LYS A 22 6.73 -10.89 11.76
N ILE A 23 5.41 -10.94 11.96
CA ILE A 23 4.81 -11.78 12.99
C ILE A 23 4.25 -13.01 12.28
N MET A 24 5.01 -14.11 12.25
CA MET A 24 4.64 -15.34 11.53
C MET A 24 3.56 -16.15 12.28
N GLU A 25 2.38 -15.58 12.54
CA GLU A 25 1.23 -16.29 13.10
C GLU A 25 0.27 -16.81 12.01
N THR A 26 -0.47 -17.89 12.26
CA THR A 26 -1.45 -18.45 11.30
C THR A 26 -2.57 -17.47 10.91
N ARG A 27 -2.74 -16.35 11.63
CA ARG A 27 -3.60 -15.19 11.30
C ARG A 27 -2.90 -14.08 10.50
N ASN A 28 -1.77 -14.37 9.86
CA ASN A 28 -1.01 -13.41 9.04
C ASN A 28 -1.93 -12.63 8.09
N LEU A 29 -2.04 -11.33 8.35
CA LEU A 29 -2.85 -10.40 7.58
C LEU A 29 -2.19 -10.15 6.20
N VAL A 30 -3.00 -9.88 5.17
CA VAL A 30 -2.56 -9.69 3.77
C VAL A 30 -1.42 -8.68 3.65
N ASN A 31 -1.37 -7.69 4.53
CA ASN A 31 -0.39 -6.61 4.56
C ASN A 31 1.04 -7.03 4.92
N GLU A 32 1.26 -8.20 5.55
CA GLU A 32 2.62 -8.69 5.89
C GLU A 32 3.18 -9.64 4.82
N ARG A 33 2.29 -10.34 4.11
CA ARG A 33 2.62 -11.37 3.11
C ARG A 33 2.75 -10.82 1.69
N SER A 34 2.32 -9.59 1.44
CA SER A 34 2.45 -8.95 0.13
C SER A 34 3.93 -8.73 -0.24
N LEU A 35 4.21 -8.66 -1.55
CA LEU A 35 5.53 -8.29 -2.08
C LEU A 35 5.94 -6.88 -1.66
N CYS A 36 4.95 -6.01 -1.47
CA CYS A 36 5.06 -4.70 -0.87
C CYS A 36 4.27 -4.68 0.46
N PRO A 37 4.90 -5.06 1.58
CA PRO A 37 4.27 -4.98 2.88
C PRO A 37 3.85 -3.55 3.21
N PHE A 38 2.79 -3.42 4.00
CA PHE A 38 2.29 -2.14 4.46
C PHE A 38 1.78 -2.24 5.89
N TYR A 39 1.72 -1.10 6.57
CA TYR A 39 1.08 -0.97 7.87
C TYR A 39 -0.10 0.00 7.76
N TRP A 40 -1.04 -0.15 8.68
CA TRP A 40 -2.15 0.78 8.81
C TRP A 40 -1.71 1.99 9.62
N ASN A 41 -1.88 3.17 9.04
CA ASN A 41 -1.74 4.44 9.72
C ASN A 41 -3.13 5.07 9.89
N VAL A 42 -3.31 5.88 10.93
CA VAL A 42 -4.56 6.61 11.15
C VAL A 42 -4.40 8.00 10.55
N SER A 43 -5.36 8.42 9.71
CA SER A 43 -5.36 9.76 9.11
C SER A 43 -5.50 10.83 10.20
N SER A 44 -5.05 12.04 9.89
CA SER A 44 -5.38 13.22 10.68
C SER A 44 -6.90 13.34 10.88
N LYS A 45 -7.30 13.78 12.08
CA LYS A 45 -8.69 13.99 12.45
C LYS A 45 -9.29 15.14 11.61
N ASN A 46 -10.38 14.87 10.91
CA ASN A 46 -11.13 15.84 10.14
C ASN A 46 -12.55 15.98 10.70
N THR A 47 -12.82 17.06 11.42
CA THR A 47 -14.12 17.34 12.08
C THR A 47 -15.23 17.70 11.09
N ALA A 48 -14.90 17.97 9.84
CA ALA A 48 -15.87 18.24 8.77
C ALA A 48 -16.30 16.97 8.02
N ARG A 49 -15.77 15.80 8.37
CA ARG A 49 -15.99 14.54 7.67
C ARG A 49 -16.40 13.44 8.65
N ILE A 50 -17.32 12.57 8.23
CA ILE A 50 -17.66 11.34 8.95
C ILE A 50 -17.28 10.15 8.05
N PRO A 51 -16.44 9.21 8.54
CA PRO A 51 -15.76 9.23 9.84
C PRO A 51 -14.63 10.28 9.89
N GLU A 52 -14.38 10.81 11.09
CA GLU A 52 -13.38 11.88 11.29
C GLU A 52 -11.95 11.38 11.07
N VAL A 53 -11.71 10.09 11.28
CA VAL A 53 -10.44 9.41 11.05
C VAL A 53 -10.63 8.25 10.08
N LEU A 54 -9.64 8.01 9.23
CA LEU A 54 -9.61 6.89 8.29
C LEU A 54 -8.34 6.07 8.52
N TYR A 55 -8.43 4.76 8.36
CA TYR A 55 -7.25 3.90 8.26
C TYR A 55 -6.71 3.96 6.84
N VAL A 56 -5.43 4.31 6.71
CA VAL A 56 -4.73 4.42 5.44
C VAL A 56 -3.54 3.48 5.42
N ALA A 57 -3.34 2.77 4.32
CA ALA A 57 -2.19 1.91 4.13
C ALA A 57 -0.95 2.74 3.79
N GLN A 58 0.16 2.51 4.49
CA GLN A 58 1.45 3.13 4.19
C GLN A 58 2.48 2.04 3.91
N CYS A 59 3.20 2.15 2.80
CA CYS A 59 4.16 1.13 2.39
C CYS A 59 5.32 1.08 3.37
N ALA A 60 5.66 -0.14 3.81
CA ALA A 60 6.75 -0.35 4.76
C ALA A 60 8.14 -0.27 4.09
N CYS A 61 8.19 -0.42 2.78
CA CYS A 61 9.44 -0.46 2.01
C CYS A 61 9.29 0.26 0.67
N TYR A 62 10.41 0.77 0.16
CA TYR A 62 10.48 1.35 -1.18
C TYR A 62 10.64 0.28 -2.27
N THR A 63 11.40 -0.77 -2.00
CA THR A 63 11.69 -1.85 -2.96
C THR A 63 10.89 -3.10 -2.59
N PRO A 64 10.21 -3.75 -3.55
CA PRO A 64 9.47 -4.99 -3.29
C PRO A 64 10.41 -6.17 -3.03
N LYS A 65 9.91 -7.14 -2.27
CA LYS A 65 10.63 -8.40 -2.01
C LYS A 65 10.74 -9.23 -3.28
N GLY A 66 11.96 -9.64 -3.62
CA GLY A 66 12.21 -10.60 -4.70
C GLY A 66 12.02 -10.06 -6.13
N ILE A 67 11.76 -8.76 -6.32
CA ILE A 67 11.63 -8.15 -7.64
C ILE A 67 12.63 -7.00 -7.78
N GLY A 68 13.70 -7.23 -8.55
CA GLY A 68 14.70 -6.22 -8.86
C GLY A 68 14.18 -5.14 -9.80
N GLY A 69 14.55 -3.88 -9.54
CA GLY A 69 14.21 -2.74 -10.39
C GLY A 69 12.77 -2.23 -10.26
N ALA A 70 11.91 -2.88 -9.47
CA ALA A 70 10.58 -2.39 -9.14
C ALA A 70 10.58 -1.47 -7.91
N ARG A 71 9.51 -0.71 -7.72
CA ARG A 71 9.23 0.08 -6.51
C ARG A 71 7.85 -0.23 -5.96
N CYS A 72 7.68 -0.08 -4.65
CA CYS A 72 6.38 -0.17 -4.01
C CYS A 72 5.65 1.17 -4.05
N GLU A 73 4.38 1.14 -4.45
CA GLU A 73 3.51 2.31 -4.48
C GLU A 73 2.20 2.04 -3.73
N GLU A 74 1.61 3.11 -3.21
CA GLU A 74 0.31 3.10 -2.56
C GLU A 74 -0.82 2.93 -3.59
N PHE A 75 -1.69 1.95 -3.38
CA PHE A 75 -2.91 1.80 -4.16
C PHE A 75 -4.02 2.65 -3.55
N LYS A 76 -4.36 3.74 -4.22
CA LYS A 76 -5.38 4.70 -3.77
C LYS A 76 -6.74 4.38 -4.36
N THR A 77 -7.76 4.39 -3.51
CA THR A 77 -9.16 4.21 -3.91
C THR A 77 -10.05 5.29 -3.31
N LYS A 78 -11.24 5.47 -3.90
CA LYS A 78 -12.28 6.34 -3.36
C LYS A 78 -13.07 5.59 -2.30
N VAL A 79 -13.27 6.21 -1.13
CA VAL A 79 -14.18 5.74 -0.08
C VAL A 79 -15.30 6.73 0.13
N GLN A 80 -16.51 6.23 0.40
CA GLN A 80 -17.65 7.09 0.71
C GLN A 80 -17.47 7.74 2.07
N VAL A 81 -17.76 9.03 2.13
CA VAL A 81 -17.72 9.82 3.35
C VAL A 81 -18.90 10.78 3.38
N VAL A 82 -19.26 11.24 4.57
CA VAL A 82 -20.28 12.26 4.75
C VAL A 82 -19.62 13.56 5.18
N TRP A 83 -19.80 14.62 4.40
CA TRP A 83 -19.28 15.94 4.67
C TRP A 83 -20.29 16.79 5.43
N LYS A 84 -19.84 17.44 6.48
CA LYS A 84 -20.57 18.46 7.23
C LYS A 84 -20.35 19.79 6.53
N ILE A 85 -21.37 20.27 5.82
CA ILE A 85 -21.25 21.42 4.90
C ILE A 85 -21.76 22.73 5.51
N GLY A 86 -22.51 22.69 6.60
CA GLY A 86 -23.05 23.89 7.22
C GLY A 86 -23.95 23.60 8.43
N CYS A 87 -24.57 24.65 8.95
CA CYS A 87 -25.55 24.58 10.02
C CYS A 87 -26.77 25.43 9.64
N GLU A 88 -27.95 24.83 9.61
CA GLU A 88 -29.22 25.49 9.31
C GLU A 88 -30.20 25.26 10.48
N GLY A 89 -30.70 26.34 11.08
CA GLY A 89 -31.64 26.24 12.21
C GLY A 89 -31.10 25.48 13.42
N GLY A 90 -29.79 25.56 13.68
CA GLY A 90 -29.12 24.85 14.77
C GLY A 90 -28.86 23.35 14.50
N LYS A 91 -29.13 22.87 13.29
CA LYS A 91 -28.87 21.48 12.86
C LYS A 91 -27.78 21.45 11.81
N TYR A 92 -26.90 20.46 11.89
CA TYR A 92 -25.88 20.27 10.86
C TYR A 92 -26.47 19.73 9.56
N VAL A 93 -26.01 20.30 8.46
CA VAL A 93 -26.35 19.86 7.10
C VAL A 93 -25.21 19.00 6.58
N TYR A 94 -25.58 17.86 6.01
CA TYR A 94 -24.64 16.84 5.56
C TYR A 94 -24.79 16.58 4.06
N LYS A 95 -23.68 16.21 3.41
CA LYS A 95 -23.64 15.84 2.00
C LYS A 95 -22.76 14.63 1.79
N GLU A 96 -23.24 13.65 1.03
CA GLU A 96 -22.42 12.52 0.61
C GLU A 96 -21.29 12.97 -0.33
N GLY A 97 -20.13 12.34 -0.19
CA GLY A 97 -18.98 12.59 -1.04
C GLY A 97 -17.98 11.44 -1.00
N TRP A 98 -16.81 11.72 -1.55
CA TRP A 98 -15.74 10.73 -1.70
C TRP A 98 -14.42 11.28 -1.17
N GLU A 99 -13.64 10.43 -0.51
CA GLU A 99 -12.27 10.70 -0.10
C GLU A 99 -11.34 9.69 -0.77
N TYR A 100 -10.16 10.13 -1.21
CA TYR A 100 -9.13 9.21 -1.70
C TYR A 100 -8.22 8.76 -0.56
N ILE A 101 -8.15 7.45 -0.33
CA ILE A 101 -7.23 6.87 0.65
C ILE A 101 -6.41 5.73 0.04
N SER A 102 -5.20 5.54 0.55
CA SER A 102 -4.40 4.36 0.28
C SER A 102 -4.98 3.17 1.04
N VAL A 103 -5.21 2.04 0.38
CA VAL A 103 -5.77 0.82 0.99
C VAL A 103 -4.84 -0.39 0.91
N ALA A 104 -3.79 -0.31 0.10
CA ALA A 104 -2.77 -1.34 -0.03
C ALA A 104 -1.49 -0.76 -0.62
N CYS A 105 -0.44 -1.58 -0.69
CA CYS A 105 0.76 -1.30 -1.49
C CYS A 105 1.00 -2.41 -2.52
N TYR A 106 1.52 -2.03 -3.68
CA TYR A 106 1.75 -2.94 -4.80
C TYR A 106 3.06 -2.62 -5.53
N PRO A 107 3.72 -3.62 -6.13
CA PRO A 107 4.95 -3.41 -6.89
C PRO A 107 4.63 -2.83 -8.27
N VAL A 108 5.36 -1.78 -8.63
CA VAL A 108 5.31 -1.12 -9.94
C VAL A 108 6.68 -1.25 -10.59
N MET A 109 6.69 -1.77 -11.82
CA MET A 109 7.90 -1.76 -12.65
C MET A 109 8.03 -0.38 -13.29
N PRO A 110 9.23 0.23 -13.29
CA PRO A 110 9.46 1.44 -14.07
C PRO A 110 9.14 1.12 -15.53
N GLU A 111 8.45 2.04 -16.19
CA GLU A 111 8.13 1.91 -17.60
C GLU A 111 9.44 1.68 -18.34
N LYS A 112 9.56 0.53 -19.03
CA LYS A 112 10.70 0.33 -19.93
C LYS A 112 10.61 1.47 -20.92
N ILE A 113 11.59 2.38 -20.92
CA ILE A 113 11.76 3.35 -21.99
C ILE A 113 11.67 2.52 -23.27
N LYS A 114 10.63 2.74 -24.07
CA LYS A 114 10.52 2.11 -25.39
C LYS A 114 11.76 2.57 -26.13
N THR A 115 12.78 1.72 -26.20
CA THR A 115 13.91 1.95 -27.10
C THR A 115 13.29 2.12 -28.47
N ARG A 116 13.48 3.31 -29.06
CA ARG A 116 13.12 3.52 -30.47
C ARG A 116 13.74 2.36 -31.26
N PRO A 117 13.03 1.74 -32.20
CA PRO A 117 13.64 0.72 -33.04
C PRO A 117 14.90 1.33 -33.67
N LEU A 118 16.02 0.60 -33.63
CA LEU A 118 17.22 0.89 -34.40
C LEU A 118 16.87 0.75 -35.88
N THR A 119 16.18 1.74 -36.45
CA THR A 119 16.05 1.84 -37.90
C THR A 119 17.34 2.41 -38.45
N GLN A 120 17.84 1.73 -39.48
CA GLN A 120 19.01 2.01 -40.33
C GLN A 120 20.37 1.55 -39.81
N PHE A 121 20.61 0.24 -39.94
CA PHE A 121 21.83 -0.16 -40.63
C PHE A 121 21.69 0.30 -42.09
N GLU A 122 22.25 1.45 -42.44
CA GLU A 122 22.56 1.76 -43.83
C GLU A 122 23.54 0.70 -44.32
N LYS A 123 23.13 -0.08 -45.33
CA LYS A 123 24.04 -0.99 -46.03
C LYS A 123 25.15 -0.14 -46.65
N PRO A 124 26.44 -0.50 -46.51
CA PRO A 124 27.47 0.15 -47.29
C PRO A 124 27.21 -0.15 -48.77
N SER A 125 27.05 0.89 -49.57
CA SER A 125 27.07 0.83 -51.02
C SER A 125 28.48 0.39 -51.46
N VAL A 126 28.59 -0.83 -51.96
CA VAL A 126 29.79 -1.31 -52.65
C VAL A 126 29.77 -0.73 -54.06
N THR A 127 30.77 0.06 -54.39
CA THR A 127 31.13 0.48 -55.76
C THR A 127 32.26 -0.41 -56.25
#